data_AF-A0A1D2QBD1-F1
#
_entry.id   AF-A0A1D2QBD1-F1
#
_cell.length_a   1.000
_cell.length_b   1.000
_cell.length_c   1.000
_cell.angle_alpha   90.00
_cell.angle_beta   90.00
_cell.angle_gamma   90.00
#
_symmetry.space_group_name_H-M   'P 1'
#
loop_
_entity.id
_entity.type
_entity.pdbx_description
1 polymer ?
#
loop_
_entity_poly.entity_id
_entity_poly.type
_entity_poly.pdbx_seq_one_letter_code
_entity_poly.pdbx_strand_id
1 'polypeptide(L)'
;MRSLPLLIEHGFDRVIHTDLWDNDFKPVPYTYLDPEEINSEKVEFPLVHVVSQEGLVEYDEQHLVRALLKQRSKEDIYIIVTDTNAPRTPKYTPERSFVDEFTPNMGMDYESKVTSYIRDNLDSALPVSTNRGSKNLYYHQISDHHNAVGAPANTLPKLFDYEEAPPNSPAWEPLYYFVEHDLQEILDKYTERIREALRSWTERGDVQKIANNMDSMLTQCQFRTDRLDERRKQNASLYTDV
;
A
#
# COMPACT_ATOMS: atom_id res chain seq x y z
N MET A 1 4.36 -3.45 -1.70
CA MET A 1 3.31 -2.75 -0.92
C MET A 1 2.00 -2.55 -1.67
N ARG A 2 1.99 -2.15 -2.95
CA ARG A 2 0.74 -1.87 -3.70
C ARG A 2 -0.30 -2.99 -3.77
N SER A 3 0.12 -4.24 -3.57
CA SER A 3 -0.78 -5.39 -3.52
C SER A 3 -1.50 -5.59 -2.18
N LEU A 4 -0.97 -4.98 -1.12
CA LEU A 4 -1.43 -5.22 0.25
C LEU A 4 -2.89 -4.81 0.48
N PRO A 5 -3.41 -3.69 -0.03
CA PRO A 5 -4.78 -3.29 0.28
C PRO A 5 -5.84 -4.34 -0.08
N LEU A 6 -5.70 -5.04 -1.22
CA LEU A 6 -6.62 -6.14 -1.57
C LEU A 6 -6.41 -7.37 -0.67
N LEU A 7 -5.17 -7.67 -0.29
CA LEU A 7 -4.88 -8.80 0.59
C LEU A 7 -5.45 -8.58 2.00
N ILE A 8 -5.30 -7.36 2.53
CA ILE A 8 -5.83 -6.95 3.84
C ILE A 8 -7.36 -6.99 3.84
N GLU A 9 -8.01 -6.54 2.76
CA GLU A 9 -9.47 -6.65 2.59
C GLU A 9 -9.97 -8.10 2.72
N HIS A 10 -9.12 -9.07 2.37
CA HIS A 10 -9.40 -10.50 2.52
C HIS A 10 -8.88 -11.12 3.83
N GLY A 11 -8.47 -10.30 4.80
CA GLY A 11 -8.03 -10.74 6.12
C GLY A 11 -6.56 -11.17 6.21
N PHE A 12 -5.73 -10.82 5.22
CA PHE A 12 -4.30 -11.10 5.22
C PHE A 12 -3.50 -9.86 5.68
N ASP A 13 -3.44 -9.65 7.00
CA ASP A 13 -2.90 -8.43 7.61
C ASP A 13 -1.53 -8.60 8.28
N ARG A 14 -0.96 -9.81 8.32
CA ARG A 14 0.39 -10.07 8.84
C ARG A 14 1.39 -10.08 7.70
N VAL A 15 2.24 -9.07 7.63
CA VAL A 15 3.09 -8.81 6.46
C VAL A 15 4.56 -8.76 6.85
N ILE A 16 5.35 -9.57 6.16
CA ILE A 16 6.81 -9.59 6.16
C ILE A 16 7.30 -8.77 4.97
N HIS A 17 8.20 -7.84 5.19
CA HIS A 17 8.98 -7.16 4.15
C HIS A 17 10.23 -6.54 4.79
N THR A 18 11.20 -6.10 3.98
CA THR A 18 12.36 -5.39 4.53
C THR A 18 12.02 -3.98 4.99
N ASP A 19 12.86 -3.44 5.87
CA ASP A 19 12.84 -2.06 6.36
C ASP A 19 12.86 -1.01 5.24
N LEU A 20 13.46 -1.33 4.09
CA LEU A 20 13.45 -0.51 2.88
C LEU A 20 12.03 -0.08 2.44
N TRP A 21 11.01 -0.84 2.87
CA TRP A 21 9.61 -0.66 2.50
C TRP A 21 8.80 -0.12 3.69
N ASP A 22 9.39 -0.10 4.90
CA ASP A 22 8.80 0.40 6.16
C ASP A 22 9.20 1.86 6.40
N ASN A 23 8.48 2.78 5.76
CA ASN A 23 8.70 4.22 5.91
C ASN A 23 7.78 4.85 6.98
N ASP A 24 7.47 4.09 8.04
CA ASP A 24 6.51 4.33 9.14
C ASP A 24 5.04 4.50 8.73
N PHE A 25 4.78 5.32 7.70
CA PHE A 25 3.44 5.61 7.22
C PHE A 25 2.87 4.43 6.42
N LYS A 26 1.66 4.02 6.80
CA LYS A 26 0.93 2.89 6.20
C LYS A 26 -0.45 3.38 5.77
N PRO A 27 -0.73 3.53 4.45
CA PRO A 27 -2.05 3.94 3.96
C PRO A 27 -3.17 2.97 4.32
N VAL A 28 -2.82 1.71 4.61
CA VAL A 28 -3.72 0.67 5.10
C VAL A 28 -3.10 0.00 6.32
N PRO A 29 -3.88 -0.37 7.33
CA PRO A 29 -3.36 -0.99 8.55
C PRO A 29 -2.93 -2.44 8.27
N TYR A 30 -1.74 -2.80 8.75
CA TYR A 30 -1.27 -4.18 8.78
C TYR A 30 -0.24 -4.37 9.91
N THR A 31 -0.11 -5.59 10.39
CA THR A 31 0.92 -6.01 11.34
C THR A 31 2.22 -6.28 10.59
N TYR A 32 3.20 -5.39 10.77
CA TYR A 32 4.54 -5.58 10.24
C TYR A 32 5.31 -6.63 11.04
N LEU A 33 6.00 -7.52 10.34
CA LEU A 33 6.90 -8.52 10.92
C LEU A 33 8.27 -8.38 10.25
N ASP A 34 9.28 -8.03 11.05
CA ASP A 34 10.66 -7.89 10.56
C ASP A 34 11.25 -9.25 10.17
N PRO A 35 11.68 -9.46 8.91
CA PRO A 35 12.26 -10.72 8.47
C PRO A 35 13.46 -11.19 9.32
N GLU A 36 14.23 -10.28 9.92
CA GLU A 36 15.39 -10.63 10.76
C GLU A 36 14.99 -11.14 12.15
N GLU A 37 13.83 -10.73 12.65
CA GLU A 37 13.34 -11.09 13.99
C GLU A 37 12.39 -12.30 13.99
N ILE A 38 11.94 -12.74 12.81
CA ILE A 38 10.97 -13.84 12.70
C ILE A 38 11.61 -15.18 13.07
N ASN A 39 11.04 -15.80 14.12
CA ASN A 39 11.23 -17.22 14.36
C ASN A 39 10.23 -18.03 13.54
N SER A 40 10.72 -18.63 12.46
CA SER A 40 9.90 -19.46 11.54
C SER A 40 9.14 -20.60 12.21
N GLU A 41 9.57 -21.13 13.35
CA GLU A 41 8.90 -22.23 14.05
C GLU A 41 7.68 -21.78 14.88
N LYS A 42 7.61 -20.48 15.21
CA LYS A 42 6.60 -19.90 16.11
C LYS A 42 5.67 -18.91 15.41
N VAL A 43 5.95 -18.57 14.16
CA VAL A 43 5.11 -17.63 13.43
C VAL A 43 3.75 -18.26 13.12
N GLU A 44 2.70 -17.44 13.18
CA GLU A 44 1.34 -17.89 12.91
C GLU A 44 0.93 -17.50 11.49
N PHE A 45 0.18 -18.39 10.84
CA PHE A 45 -0.45 -18.16 9.54
C PHE A 45 -1.89 -17.63 9.72
N PRO A 46 -2.42 -16.86 8.74
CA PRO A 46 -1.87 -16.60 7.42
C PRO A 46 -0.77 -15.53 7.41
N LEU A 47 0.14 -15.63 6.43
CA LEU A 47 1.24 -14.68 6.25
C LEU A 47 1.31 -14.17 4.82
N VAL A 48 1.59 -12.88 4.69
CA VAL A 48 2.02 -12.25 3.43
C VAL A 48 3.50 -11.93 3.55
N HIS A 49 4.28 -12.27 2.54
CA HIS A 49 5.70 -11.93 2.47
C HIS A 49 5.97 -11.21 1.15
N VAL A 50 6.32 -9.94 1.25
CA VAL A 50 6.60 -9.07 0.12
C VAL A 50 8.10 -8.97 -0.08
N VAL A 51 8.59 -9.58 -1.16
CA VAL A 51 10.03 -9.69 -1.42
C VAL A 51 10.31 -9.76 -2.92
N SER A 52 11.30 -9.02 -3.40
CA SER A 52 11.75 -9.11 -4.80
C SER A 52 12.75 -10.26 -4.98
N GLN A 53 12.94 -10.72 -6.22
CA GLN A 53 13.99 -11.70 -6.52
C GLN A 53 15.38 -11.22 -6.11
N GLU A 54 15.65 -9.93 -6.31
CA GLU A 54 16.89 -9.27 -5.85
C GLU A 54 16.98 -9.29 -4.32
N GLY A 55 15.90 -8.91 -3.63
CA GLY A 55 15.85 -8.87 -2.17
C GLY A 55 16.09 -10.25 -1.51
N LEU A 56 15.56 -11.32 -2.11
CA LEU A 56 15.86 -12.70 -1.69
C LEU A 56 17.37 -12.98 -1.65
N VAL A 57 18.13 -12.42 -2.59
CA VAL A 57 19.56 -12.66 -2.73
C VAL A 57 20.37 -11.68 -1.89
N GLU A 58 20.10 -10.39 -2.00
CA GLU A 58 20.88 -9.33 -1.36
C GLU A 58 20.70 -9.30 0.17
N TYR A 59 19.49 -9.58 0.66
CA TYR A 59 19.16 -9.56 2.09
C TYR A 59 19.14 -10.96 2.73
N ASP A 60 19.63 -11.98 2.01
CA ASP A 60 19.67 -13.39 2.45
C ASP A 60 18.31 -13.97 2.94
N GLU A 61 17.19 -13.38 2.53
CA GLU A 61 15.82 -13.81 2.92
C GLU A 61 15.42 -15.19 2.37
N GLN A 62 16.25 -15.77 1.50
CA GLN A 62 16.12 -17.14 1.00
C GLN A 62 15.96 -18.17 2.11
N HIS A 63 16.67 -18.02 3.23
CA HIS A 63 16.55 -18.94 4.36
C HIS A 63 15.16 -18.87 4.99
N LEU A 64 14.69 -17.66 5.25
CA LEU A 64 13.39 -17.42 5.87
C LEU A 64 12.26 -17.96 5.00
N VAL A 65 12.23 -17.61 3.71
CA VAL A 65 11.20 -18.09 2.78
C VAL A 65 11.15 -19.61 2.76
N ARG A 66 12.31 -20.28 2.70
CA ARG A 66 12.37 -21.74 2.70
C ARG A 66 11.98 -22.35 4.03
N ALA A 67 12.35 -21.75 5.15
CA ALA A 67 11.95 -22.21 6.47
C ALA A 67 10.43 -22.15 6.62
N LEU A 68 9.80 -21.04 6.23
CA LEU A 68 8.35 -20.86 6.25
C LEU A 68 7.62 -21.82 5.30
N LEU A 69 8.14 -22.02 4.08
CA LEU A 69 7.59 -22.99 3.12
C LEU A 69 7.63 -24.43 3.62
N LYS A 70 8.63 -24.78 4.45
CA LYS A 70 8.75 -26.11 5.06
C LYS A 70 7.91 -26.26 6.32
N GLN A 71 7.78 -25.19 7.12
CA GLN A 71 7.08 -25.22 8.39
C GLN A 71 5.57 -25.27 8.22
N ARG A 72 5.04 -24.56 7.22
CA ARG A 72 3.59 -24.46 7.00
C ARG A 72 2.95 -25.83 6.76
N SER A 73 1.75 -26.02 7.29
CA SER A 73 0.87 -27.13 6.92
C SER A 73 0.26 -26.93 5.52
N LYS A 74 -0.58 -27.87 5.08
CA LYS A 74 -1.28 -27.73 3.78
C LYS A 74 -2.41 -26.71 3.85
N GLU A 75 -2.94 -26.50 5.05
CA GLU A 75 -4.06 -25.62 5.37
C GLU A 75 -3.58 -24.18 5.64
N ASP A 76 -2.31 -24.00 5.99
CA ASP A 76 -1.70 -22.70 6.24
C ASP A 76 -1.51 -21.88 4.96
N ILE A 77 -2.11 -20.68 4.93
CA ILE A 77 -2.01 -19.77 3.80
C ILE A 77 -0.73 -18.94 3.95
N TYR A 78 0.18 -19.13 3.00
CA TYR A 78 1.40 -18.33 2.87
C TYR A 78 1.45 -17.70 1.47
N ILE A 79 1.31 -16.38 1.41
CA ILE A 79 1.28 -15.61 0.18
C ILE A 79 2.63 -14.91 0.02
N ILE A 80 3.33 -15.20 -1.09
CA ILE A 80 4.57 -14.50 -1.42
C ILE A 80 4.27 -13.54 -2.58
N VAL A 81 4.41 -12.24 -2.31
CA VAL A 81 4.27 -11.18 -3.30
C VAL A 81 5.66 -10.85 -3.83
N THR A 82 5.87 -11.10 -5.12
CA THR A 82 7.16 -10.97 -5.78
C THR A 82 7.03 -10.26 -7.13
N ASP A 83 8.15 -9.76 -7.63
CA ASP A 83 8.29 -9.09 -8.93
C ASP A 83 8.47 -10.06 -10.11
N THR A 84 8.48 -11.38 -9.85
CA THR A 84 8.61 -12.42 -10.88
C THR A 84 7.64 -13.59 -10.63
N ASN A 85 7.19 -14.24 -11.69
CA ASN A 85 6.32 -15.42 -11.59
C ASN A 85 7.10 -16.71 -11.25
N ALA A 86 8.43 -16.69 -11.30
CA ALA A 86 9.28 -17.85 -11.04
C ALA A 86 10.42 -17.51 -10.06
N PRO A 87 10.09 -17.07 -8.83
CA PRO A 87 11.07 -16.68 -7.85
C PRO A 87 11.92 -17.88 -7.40
N ARG A 88 13.22 -17.64 -7.19
CA ARG A 88 14.24 -18.66 -6.94
C ARG A 88 14.98 -18.38 -5.65
N THR A 89 15.45 -19.46 -5.03
CA THR A 89 16.38 -19.42 -3.90
C THR A 89 17.73 -20.04 -4.30
N PRO A 90 18.56 -19.34 -5.09
CA PRO A 90 19.75 -19.92 -5.71
C PRO A 90 20.80 -20.45 -4.73
N LYS A 91 20.85 -19.96 -3.49
CA LYS A 91 21.71 -20.49 -2.41
C LYS A 91 21.45 -21.96 -2.10
N TYR A 92 20.23 -22.42 -2.37
CA TYR A 92 19.76 -23.77 -2.06
C TYR A 92 19.47 -24.58 -3.31
N THR A 93 18.87 -23.95 -4.32
CA THR A 93 18.48 -24.60 -5.57
C THR A 93 18.60 -23.56 -6.70
N PRO A 94 19.75 -23.52 -7.40
CA PRO A 94 20.02 -22.52 -8.46
C PRO A 94 19.04 -22.57 -9.63
N GLU A 95 18.65 -23.79 -10.02
CA GLU A 95 18.00 -24.04 -11.31
C GLU A 95 16.47 -24.09 -11.26
N ARG A 96 15.86 -24.09 -10.07
CA ARG A 96 14.40 -24.24 -9.91
C ARG A 96 13.80 -23.10 -9.13
N SER A 97 12.58 -22.73 -9.50
CA SER A 97 11.77 -21.83 -8.68
C SER A 97 11.25 -22.58 -7.46
N PHE A 98 11.00 -21.85 -6.36
CA PHE A 98 10.36 -22.48 -5.20
C PHE A 98 8.86 -22.76 -5.44
N VAL A 99 8.29 -22.20 -6.50
CA VAL A 99 6.93 -22.55 -6.96
C VAL A 99 6.91 -23.98 -7.47
N ASP A 100 7.92 -24.39 -8.24
CA ASP A 100 8.04 -25.76 -8.76
C ASP A 100 8.54 -26.76 -7.70
N GLU A 101 9.37 -26.28 -6.78
CA GLU A 101 10.01 -27.13 -5.76
C GLU A 101 9.03 -27.52 -4.63
N PHE A 102 8.21 -26.57 -4.16
CA PHE A 102 7.30 -26.80 -3.04
C PHE A 102 5.86 -26.92 -3.52
N THR A 103 5.25 -28.09 -3.30
CA THR A 103 3.82 -28.29 -3.57
C THR A 103 3.00 -28.05 -2.29
N PRO A 104 1.79 -27.47 -2.37
CA PRO A 104 1.01 -27.14 -3.57
C PRO A 104 1.13 -25.65 -4.00
N ASN A 105 2.33 -25.08 -4.14
CA ASN A 105 2.45 -23.67 -4.57
C ASN A 105 1.79 -23.43 -5.93
N MET A 106 1.09 -22.31 -6.05
CA MET A 106 0.46 -21.86 -7.28
C MET A 106 0.76 -20.39 -7.51
N GLY A 107 1.15 -20.05 -8.73
CA GLY A 107 1.23 -18.65 -9.17
C GLY A 107 -0.18 -18.05 -9.27
N MET A 108 -0.32 -16.79 -8.89
CA MET A 108 -1.57 -16.04 -9.03
C MET A 108 -1.34 -14.76 -9.83
N ASP A 109 -2.25 -14.49 -10.76
CA ASP A 109 -2.30 -13.21 -11.45
C ASP A 109 -3.02 -12.17 -10.58
N TYR A 110 -2.24 -11.44 -9.78
CA TYR A 110 -2.75 -10.39 -8.90
C TYR A 110 -3.47 -9.27 -9.69
N GLU A 111 -2.96 -8.93 -10.88
CA GLU A 111 -3.53 -7.85 -11.69
C GLU A 111 -4.96 -8.17 -12.14
N SER A 112 -5.19 -9.40 -12.63
CA SER A 112 -6.54 -9.84 -12.99
C SER A 112 -7.47 -9.88 -11.78
N LYS A 113 -6.96 -10.25 -10.59
CA LYS A 113 -7.74 -10.29 -9.35
C LYS A 113 -8.17 -8.90 -8.90
N VAL A 114 -7.24 -7.95 -8.82
CA VAL A 114 -7.57 -6.57 -8.40
C VAL A 114 -8.47 -5.88 -9.42
N THR A 115 -8.25 -6.12 -10.72
CA THR A 115 -9.12 -5.57 -11.78
C THR A 115 -10.55 -6.08 -11.66
N SER A 116 -10.71 -7.39 -11.45
CA SER A 116 -12.04 -7.99 -11.28
C SER A 116 -12.71 -7.49 -10.00
N TYR A 117 -11.96 -7.42 -8.89
CA TYR A 117 -12.47 -6.90 -7.62
C TYR A 117 -12.99 -5.47 -7.76
N ILE A 118 -12.19 -4.56 -8.34
CA ILE A 118 -12.58 -3.16 -8.53
C ILE A 118 -13.84 -3.09 -9.40
N ARG A 119 -13.85 -3.77 -10.55
CA ARG A 119 -15.00 -3.78 -11.47
C ARG A 119 -16.29 -4.27 -10.81
N ASP A 120 -16.18 -5.28 -9.94
CA ASP A 120 -17.35 -5.97 -9.39
C ASP A 120 -17.85 -5.31 -8.09
N ASN A 121 -17.05 -4.47 -7.42
CA ASN A 121 -17.36 -3.93 -6.08
C ASN A 121 -17.28 -2.40 -5.95
N LEU A 122 -16.62 -1.68 -6.86
CA LEU A 122 -16.40 -0.23 -6.77
C LEU A 122 -16.82 0.48 -8.05
N ASP A 123 -17.37 1.69 -7.92
CA ASP A 123 -17.58 2.63 -9.03
C ASP A 123 -16.43 3.65 -9.09
N SER A 124 -15.20 3.11 -9.17
CA SER A 124 -13.99 3.92 -9.25
C SER A 124 -13.84 4.56 -10.64
N ALA A 125 -13.78 5.89 -10.69
CA ALA A 125 -13.44 6.62 -11.92
C ALA A 125 -11.95 6.54 -12.31
N LEU A 126 -11.08 6.06 -11.41
CA LEU A 126 -9.66 5.85 -11.67
C LEU A 126 -9.44 4.61 -12.57
N PRO A 127 -8.67 4.71 -13.66
CA PRO A 127 -8.35 3.54 -14.50
C PRO A 127 -7.50 2.50 -13.76
N VAL A 128 -7.82 1.21 -13.94
CA VAL A 128 -6.96 0.11 -13.44
C VAL A 128 -5.77 -0.08 -14.38
N SER A 129 -4.75 0.78 -14.27
CA SER A 129 -3.55 0.74 -15.12
C SER A 129 -2.37 1.45 -14.45
N THR A 130 -1.14 1.07 -14.78
CA THR A 130 0.07 1.72 -14.23
C THR A 130 0.41 3.06 -14.90
N ASN A 131 -0.15 3.33 -16.09
CA ASN A 131 0.25 4.49 -16.89
C ASN A 131 -0.64 5.73 -16.67
N ARG A 132 -1.91 5.51 -16.33
CA ARG A 132 -2.92 6.58 -16.22
C ARG A 132 -3.82 6.45 -14.98
N GLY A 133 -3.54 5.50 -14.10
CA GLY A 133 -4.32 5.26 -12.88
C GLY A 133 -3.53 4.46 -11.85
N SER A 134 -4.11 3.41 -11.28
CA SER A 134 -3.41 2.56 -10.31
C SER A 134 -3.83 1.09 -10.40
N LYS A 135 -3.04 0.22 -9.78
CA LYS A 135 -3.44 -1.16 -9.42
C LYS A 135 -3.58 -1.35 -7.91
N ASN A 136 -3.46 -0.26 -7.16
CA ASN A 136 -3.53 -0.26 -5.71
C ASN A 136 -4.98 0.07 -5.29
N LEU A 137 -5.64 -0.91 -4.65
CA LEU A 137 -7.05 -0.82 -4.25
C LEU A 137 -7.35 0.40 -3.36
N TYR A 138 -6.40 0.84 -2.53
CA TYR A 138 -6.54 2.02 -1.68
C TYR A 138 -6.95 3.27 -2.47
N TYR A 139 -6.32 3.54 -3.61
CA TYR A 139 -6.68 4.69 -4.44
C TYR A 139 -8.03 4.52 -5.15
N HIS A 140 -8.42 3.28 -5.44
CA HIS A 140 -9.73 3.00 -6.02
C HIS A 140 -10.84 3.19 -4.99
N GLN A 141 -10.61 2.89 -3.71
CA GLN A 141 -11.55 3.19 -2.62
C GLN A 141 -11.74 4.71 -2.44
N ILE A 142 -10.66 5.50 -2.53
CA ILE A 142 -10.77 6.96 -2.53
C ILE A 142 -11.54 7.45 -3.78
N SER A 143 -11.21 6.90 -4.96
CA SER A 143 -11.86 7.25 -6.22
C SER A 143 -13.36 6.96 -6.20
N ASP A 144 -13.76 5.79 -5.68
CA ASP A 144 -15.16 5.40 -5.48
C ASP A 144 -15.90 6.40 -4.58
N HIS A 145 -15.31 6.75 -3.42
CA HIS A 145 -15.88 7.74 -2.52
C HIS A 145 -16.05 9.12 -3.17
N HIS A 146 -15.05 9.57 -3.93
CA HIS A 146 -15.11 10.84 -4.66
C HIS A 146 -16.18 10.79 -5.75
N ASN A 147 -16.22 9.71 -6.51
CA ASN A 147 -17.14 9.55 -7.64
C ASN A 147 -18.61 9.51 -7.18
N ALA A 148 -18.89 8.90 -6.03
CA ALA A 148 -20.23 8.84 -5.43
C ALA A 148 -20.87 10.21 -5.18
N VAL A 149 -20.07 11.26 -5.00
CA VAL A 149 -20.52 12.63 -4.72
C VAL A 149 -20.15 13.62 -5.84
N GLY A 150 -19.65 13.11 -6.98
CA GLY A 150 -19.26 13.92 -8.14
C GLY A 150 -17.97 14.72 -7.97
N ALA A 151 -17.13 14.39 -6.99
CA ALA A 151 -15.83 15.02 -6.80
C ALA A 151 -14.78 14.50 -7.81
N PRO A 152 -13.65 15.22 -8.00
CA PRO A 152 -12.57 14.76 -8.88
C PRO A 152 -12.01 13.39 -8.47
N ALA A 153 -12.21 12.40 -9.34
CA ALA A 153 -11.92 10.99 -9.01
C ALA A 153 -11.05 10.25 -10.05
N ASN A 154 -10.68 10.90 -11.16
CA ASN A 154 -10.20 10.19 -12.36
C ASN A 154 -8.67 10.11 -12.53
N THR A 155 -7.88 10.74 -11.66
CA THR A 155 -6.41 10.63 -11.65
C THR A 155 -5.88 10.64 -10.23
N LEU A 156 -4.71 10.04 -10.00
CA LEU A 156 -4.11 9.99 -8.65
C LEU A 156 -3.93 11.37 -8.01
N PRO A 157 -3.36 12.41 -8.66
CA PRO A 157 -3.23 13.72 -8.04
C PRO A 157 -4.57 14.37 -7.66
N LYS A 158 -5.64 14.11 -8.41
CA LYS A 158 -6.98 14.65 -8.13
C LYS A 158 -7.63 14.02 -6.90
N LEU A 159 -7.30 12.76 -6.60
CA LEU A 159 -7.75 12.12 -5.36
C LEU A 159 -7.21 12.84 -4.11
N PHE A 160 -6.09 13.55 -4.25
CA PHE A 160 -5.44 14.31 -3.20
C PHE A 160 -5.46 15.82 -3.51
N ASP A 161 -6.48 16.29 -4.22
CA ASP A 161 -6.76 17.73 -4.35
C ASP A 161 -7.65 18.15 -3.18
N TYR A 162 -7.03 18.64 -2.10
CA TYR A 162 -7.72 18.94 -0.86
C TYR A 162 -8.62 20.18 -0.90
N GLU A 163 -8.55 20.99 -1.95
CA GLU A 163 -9.52 22.07 -2.18
C GLU A 163 -10.86 21.53 -2.69
N GLU A 164 -10.85 20.35 -3.35
CA GLU A 164 -12.01 19.67 -3.91
C GLU A 164 -12.18 18.24 -3.36
N ALA A 165 -11.58 17.93 -2.20
CA ALA A 165 -11.76 16.62 -1.56
C ALA A 165 -13.05 16.64 -0.72
N PRO A 166 -13.96 15.66 -0.88
CA PRO A 166 -15.13 15.52 -0.02
C PRO A 166 -14.75 15.47 1.47
N PRO A 167 -15.57 16.02 2.38
CA PRO A 167 -15.25 16.04 3.81
C PRO A 167 -15.04 14.65 4.42
N ASN A 168 -15.74 13.64 3.91
CA ASN A 168 -15.68 12.26 4.41
C ASN A 168 -14.69 11.38 3.62
N SER A 169 -13.91 11.98 2.71
CA SER A 169 -12.96 11.22 1.91
C SER A 169 -11.84 10.59 2.75
N PRO A 170 -11.47 9.32 2.50
CA PRO A 170 -10.28 8.71 3.11
C PRO A 170 -8.97 9.43 2.73
N ALA A 171 -8.98 10.25 1.67
CA ALA A 171 -7.80 11.04 1.27
C ALA A 171 -7.29 11.98 2.38
N TRP A 172 -8.13 12.33 3.36
CA TRP A 172 -7.74 13.17 4.49
C TRP A 172 -6.90 12.44 5.54
N GLU A 173 -7.07 11.13 5.72
CA GLU A 173 -6.43 10.34 6.77
C GLU A 173 -4.89 10.46 6.79
N PRO A 174 -4.19 10.41 5.63
CA PRO A 174 -2.75 10.64 5.59
C PRO A 174 -2.33 11.99 6.19
N LEU A 175 -3.12 13.06 6.02
CA LEU A 175 -2.77 14.37 6.58
C LEU A 175 -2.80 14.37 8.11
N TYR A 176 -3.79 13.69 8.70
CA TYR A 176 -3.87 13.55 10.17
C TYR A 176 -2.67 12.79 10.71
N TYR A 177 -2.29 11.68 10.06
CA TYR A 177 -1.09 10.93 10.43
C TYR A 177 0.14 11.85 10.48
N PHE A 178 0.36 12.63 9.42
CA PHE A 178 1.51 13.52 9.30
C PHE A 178 1.53 14.63 10.36
N VAL A 179 0.36 15.16 10.72
CA VAL A 179 0.24 16.11 11.84
C VAL A 179 0.57 15.43 13.18
N GLU A 180 0.05 14.25 13.44
CA GLU A 180 0.16 13.59 14.74
C GLU A 180 1.54 13.00 15.02
N HIS A 181 2.24 12.53 13.98
CA HIS A 181 3.46 11.73 14.14
C HIS A 181 4.76 12.42 13.69
N ASP A 182 4.72 13.40 12.78
CA ASP A 182 5.93 13.88 12.09
C ASP A 182 6.28 15.38 12.35
N LEU A 183 5.64 16.01 13.34
CA LEU A 183 5.75 17.45 13.59
C LEU A 183 7.08 17.93 14.20
N GLN A 184 7.90 17.05 14.78
CA GLN A 184 9.00 17.52 15.66
C GLN A 184 10.31 17.94 14.97
N GLU A 185 10.61 17.57 13.71
CA GLU A 185 11.96 17.84 13.14
C GLU A 185 12.07 18.19 11.62
N ILE A 186 10.99 18.33 10.83
CA ILE A 186 11.13 18.24 9.34
C ILE A 186 10.44 19.37 8.53
N LEU A 187 10.42 20.63 8.98
CA LEU A 187 9.79 21.69 8.17
C LEU A 187 10.51 21.93 6.82
N ASP A 188 11.84 21.79 6.76
CA ASP A 188 12.60 22.16 5.56
C ASP A 188 12.54 21.11 4.42
N LYS A 189 12.05 19.89 4.70
CA LYS A 189 12.01 18.77 3.72
C LYS A 189 10.73 17.94 3.79
N TYR A 190 9.62 18.54 4.22
CA TYR A 190 8.40 17.81 4.51
C TYR A 190 7.79 17.11 3.29
N THR A 191 7.76 17.77 2.12
CA THR A 191 7.40 17.14 0.85
C THR A 191 8.23 15.87 0.55
N GLU A 192 9.54 15.86 0.84
CA GLU A 192 10.41 14.70 0.59
C GLU A 192 10.07 13.55 1.54
N ARG A 193 9.74 13.86 2.81
CA ARG A 193 9.25 12.89 3.80
C ARG A 193 7.96 12.23 3.33
N ILE A 194 6.97 13.02 2.88
CA ILE A 194 5.71 12.49 2.33
C ILE A 194 5.98 11.65 1.08
N ARG A 195 6.86 12.11 0.19
CA ARG A 195 7.20 11.37 -1.03
C ARG A 195 7.80 10.02 -0.72
N GLU A 196 8.73 9.95 0.23
CA GLU A 196 9.36 8.70 0.64
C GLU A 196 8.35 7.74 1.27
N ALA A 197 7.52 8.24 2.18
CA ALA A 197 6.40 7.50 2.77
C ALA A 197 5.47 6.87 1.72
N LEU A 198 5.19 7.58 0.62
CA LEU A 198 4.28 7.13 -0.43
C LEU A 198 4.96 6.31 -1.55
N ARG A 199 6.29 6.25 -1.58
CA ARG A 199 7.08 5.74 -2.72
C ARG A 199 6.74 4.29 -3.07
N SER A 200 6.58 3.43 -2.05
CA SER A 200 6.30 2.00 -2.24
C SER A 200 4.81 1.71 -2.53
N TRP A 201 3.93 2.68 -2.27
CA TRP A 201 2.47 2.57 -2.40
C TRP A 201 1.91 3.16 -3.69
N THR A 202 2.56 4.18 -4.23
CA THR A 202 2.07 4.94 -5.38
C THR A 202 2.75 4.51 -6.68
N GLU A 203 2.05 4.54 -7.80
CA GLU A 203 2.64 4.33 -9.14
C GLU A 203 3.73 5.37 -9.46
N ARG A 204 4.71 4.98 -10.29
CA ARG A 204 5.85 5.85 -10.63
C ARG A 204 5.36 7.07 -11.43
N GLY A 205 5.66 8.27 -10.94
CA GLY A 205 5.43 9.54 -11.66
C GLY A 205 4.45 10.51 -10.99
N ASP A 206 3.48 10.01 -10.22
CA ASP A 206 2.49 10.87 -9.55
C ASP A 206 2.81 11.15 -8.07
N VAL A 207 3.73 10.40 -7.47
CA VAL A 207 4.10 10.53 -6.04
C VAL A 207 4.47 11.95 -5.67
N GLN A 208 5.27 12.64 -6.50
CA GLN A 208 5.69 14.01 -6.22
C GLN A 208 4.51 14.98 -6.21
N LYS A 209 3.54 14.82 -7.12
CA LYS A 209 2.38 15.71 -7.19
C LYS A 209 1.46 15.50 -5.99
N ILE A 210 1.24 14.24 -5.60
CA ILE A 210 0.48 13.91 -4.39
C ILE A 210 1.16 14.49 -3.16
N ALA A 211 2.48 14.29 -3.02
CA ALA A 211 3.25 14.83 -1.90
C ALA A 211 3.18 16.36 -1.83
N ASN A 212 3.28 17.06 -2.98
CA ASN A 212 3.14 18.51 -3.03
C ASN A 212 1.74 18.97 -2.59
N ASN A 213 0.67 18.29 -3.01
CA ASN A 213 -0.69 18.64 -2.60
C ASN A 213 -0.89 18.43 -1.10
N MET A 214 -0.36 17.34 -0.55
CA MET A 214 -0.40 17.05 0.88
C MET A 214 0.36 18.11 1.69
N ASP A 215 1.59 18.42 1.31
CA ASP A 215 2.41 19.43 1.98
C ASP A 215 1.76 20.83 1.90
N SER A 216 1.18 21.17 0.74
CA SER A 216 0.44 22.42 0.57
C SER A 216 -0.72 22.51 1.55
N MET A 217 -1.56 21.47 1.64
CA MET A 217 -2.71 21.47 2.56
C MET A 217 -2.28 21.49 4.03
N LEU A 218 -1.24 20.74 4.40
CA LEU A 218 -0.68 20.76 5.75
C LEU A 218 -0.15 22.15 6.11
N THR A 219 0.59 22.78 5.21
CA THR A 219 1.12 24.15 5.39
C THR A 219 -0.01 25.16 5.54
N GLN A 220 -1.04 25.10 4.69
CA GLN A 220 -2.22 25.96 4.80
C GLN A 220 -2.95 25.79 6.14
N CYS A 221 -3.07 24.54 6.60
CA CYS A 221 -3.68 24.20 7.89
C CYS A 221 -2.70 24.34 9.07
N GLN A 222 -1.50 24.89 8.84
CA GLN A 222 -0.47 25.12 9.85
C GLN A 222 -0.10 23.85 10.64
N PHE A 223 -0.18 22.69 9.98
CA PHE A 223 0.06 21.37 10.57
C PHE A 223 -0.78 21.13 11.84
N ARG A 224 -2.09 21.43 11.77
CA ARG A 224 -3.01 21.24 12.89
C ARG A 224 -4.25 20.47 12.49
N THR A 225 -4.63 19.48 13.30
CA THR A 225 -5.81 18.64 13.08
C THR A 225 -7.11 19.44 13.13
N ASP A 226 -7.24 20.42 14.04
CA ASP A 226 -8.43 21.27 14.12
C ASP A 226 -8.62 22.16 12.87
N ARG A 227 -7.53 22.59 12.24
CA ARG A 227 -7.56 23.33 10.97
C ARG A 227 -7.91 22.44 9.77
N LEU A 228 -7.44 21.19 9.77
CA LEU A 228 -7.86 20.19 8.79
C LEU A 228 -9.37 19.93 8.90
N ASP A 229 -9.90 19.82 10.13
CA ASP A 229 -11.35 19.67 10.37
C ASP A 229 -12.15 20.88 9.87
N GLU A 230 -11.66 22.11 10.11
CA GLU A 230 -12.28 23.33 9.59
C GLU A 230 -12.33 23.32 8.06
N ARG A 231 -11.22 22.95 7.41
CA ARG A 231 -11.15 22.84 5.95
C ARG A 231 -12.12 21.79 5.41
N ARG A 232 -12.14 20.59 6.00
CA ARG A 232 -13.10 19.52 5.64
C ARG A 232 -14.53 20.03 5.72
N LYS A 233 -14.91 20.68 6.82
CA LYS A 233 -16.26 21.26 7.00
C LYS A 233 -16.60 22.32 5.96
N GLN A 234 -15.61 23.11 5.51
CA GLN A 234 -15.82 24.04 4.41
C GLN A 234 -16.10 23.31 3.09
N ASN A 235 -15.34 22.25 2.79
CA ASN A 235 -15.54 21.44 1.58
C ASN A 235 -16.90 20.73 1.56
N ALA A 236 -17.52 20.46 2.72
CA ALA A 236 -18.89 19.93 2.76
C ALA A 236 -19.88 20.81 1.99
N SER A 237 -19.66 22.13 1.93
CA SER A 237 -20.52 23.04 1.16
C SER A 237 -20.43 22.88 -0.36
N LEU A 238 -19.40 22.17 -0.87
CA LEU A 238 -19.22 21.89 -2.30
C LEU A 238 -20.07 20.71 -2.77
N TYR A 239 -20.53 19.86 -1.85
CA TYR A 239 -21.25 18.63 -2.17
C TYR A 239 -22.63 18.67 -1.54
N THR A 240 -23.65 18.42 -2.36
CA THR A 240 -25.01 18.28 -1.84
C THR A 240 -25.09 16.90 -1.18
N ASP A 241 -25.48 16.83 0.10
CA ASP A 241 -25.69 15.59 0.88
C ASP A 241 -24.44 14.85 1.41
N VAL A 242 -23.36 15.57 1.78
CA VAL A 242 -22.15 14.99 2.45
C VAL A 242 -21.87 15.62 3.81
#